data_AF-A0A9E3MR29-F1
#
_entry.id   AF-A0A9E3MR29-F1
#
_cell.length_a   1.000
_cell.length_b   1.000
_cell.length_c   1.000
_cell.angle_alpha   90.00
_cell.angle_beta   90.00
_cell.angle_gamma   90.00
#
_symmetry.space_group_name_H-M   'P 1'
#
loop_
_entity.id
_entity.type
_entity.pdbx_description
1 polymer ?
#
loop_
_entity_poly.entity_id
_entity_poly.type
_entity_poly.pdbx_seq_one_letter_code
_entity_poly.pdbx_strand_id
1 'polypeptide(L)'
;VLRMVWPEWLAELERTRYDNPLFCGIKFEDFTAGYDTNSAVLFPETIAVREAPERFSWGGIFCDREAARFRRVTDAAVDILGLELPEDIAAMVHDQKRCEEAFVLWDMVHDRTHSHGDLPFDPFMIKQRQPFWMYGLEELRCDLTAFKEAVKLETDGVPQARDVQYAVLFDRMFRFPVTGERVRNYDGLGGQLLFAYLHKHDVVRWTDNKLFIDWQRAPEVTNQLCADIEQLYRDGIDRPKLVHWFAGYELVSTYLAPHPGSKWAKGPDALDLSLPPRKLVDDVLPDEFPLSMFYEALSKKLRHVIASTRGITAENAERVAA
;
A
#
# COMPACT_ATOMS: atom_id res chain seq x y z
N VAL A 1 14.30 -22.91 -2.75
CA VAL A 1 15.19 -22.09 -3.62
C VAL A 1 14.40 -20.86 -4.06
N LEU A 2 15.06 -19.71 -4.24
CA LEU A 2 14.43 -18.47 -4.71
C LEU A 2 14.87 -18.21 -6.15
N ARG A 3 13.96 -17.68 -6.98
CA ARG A 3 14.25 -17.17 -8.31
C ARG A 3 14.04 -15.66 -8.33
N MET A 4 14.94 -14.95 -9.01
CA MET A 4 14.77 -13.52 -9.26
C MET A 4 13.72 -13.31 -10.35
N VAL A 5 12.84 -12.33 -10.13
CA VAL A 5 11.94 -11.79 -11.15
C VAL A 5 12.54 -10.47 -11.61
N TRP A 6 13.43 -10.54 -12.60
CA TRP A 6 14.20 -9.37 -13.04
C TRP A 6 14.37 -9.35 -14.57
N PRO A 7 13.28 -9.07 -15.32
CA PRO A 7 13.34 -9.01 -16.77
C PRO A 7 14.22 -7.84 -17.25
N GLU A 8 14.74 -7.95 -18.48
CA GLU A 8 15.69 -6.98 -19.04
C GLU A 8 15.13 -5.55 -19.10
N TRP A 9 13.83 -5.40 -19.37
CA TRP A 9 13.17 -4.09 -19.37
C TRP A 9 13.13 -3.44 -17.98
N LEU A 10 12.99 -4.24 -16.91
CA LEU A 10 12.99 -3.73 -15.54
C LEU A 10 14.40 -3.33 -15.13
N ALA A 11 15.40 -4.15 -15.48
CA ALA A 11 16.81 -3.84 -15.26
C ALA A 11 17.22 -2.53 -15.94
N GLU A 12 16.70 -2.25 -17.15
CA GLU A 12 16.95 -1.00 -17.85
C GLU A 12 16.31 0.20 -17.13
N LEU A 13 15.08 0.04 -16.61
CA LEU A 13 14.40 1.09 -15.84
C LEU A 13 15.12 1.37 -14.51
N GLU A 14 15.57 0.35 -13.79
CA GLU A 14 16.37 0.51 -12.57
C GLU A 14 17.63 1.31 -12.87
N ARG A 15 18.38 0.89 -13.89
CA ARG A 15 19.67 1.49 -14.26
C ARG A 15 19.55 2.95 -14.72
N THR A 16 18.44 3.33 -15.33
CA THR A 16 18.31 4.63 -16.03
C THR A 16 17.37 5.62 -15.37
N ARG A 17 16.41 5.17 -14.57
CA ARG A 17 15.34 6.03 -14.03
C ARG A 17 15.06 5.82 -12.54
N TYR A 18 15.11 4.57 -12.07
CA TYR A 18 14.68 4.19 -10.73
C TYR A 18 15.76 3.41 -10.00
N ASP A 19 16.91 4.04 -9.76
CA ASP A 19 18.03 3.41 -9.06
C ASP A 19 17.58 2.81 -7.72
N ASN A 20 17.69 1.48 -7.59
CA ASN A 20 17.36 0.77 -6.37
C ASN A 20 18.19 -0.52 -6.26
N PRO A 21 19.50 -0.41 -5.98
CA PRO A 21 20.39 -1.56 -5.93
C PRO A 21 20.13 -2.51 -4.75
N LEU A 22 19.25 -2.13 -3.81
CA LEU A 22 18.91 -2.92 -2.62
C LEU A 22 17.68 -3.81 -2.86
N PHE A 23 16.79 -3.43 -3.78
CA PHE A 23 15.56 -4.17 -4.03
C PHE A 23 15.80 -5.45 -4.83
N CYS A 24 15.16 -6.54 -4.41
CA CYS A 24 15.17 -7.82 -5.08
C CYS A 24 13.73 -8.33 -5.27
N GLY A 25 13.22 -8.30 -6.51
CA GLY A 25 12.00 -9.02 -6.88
C GLY A 25 12.27 -10.53 -6.87
N ILE A 26 11.60 -11.29 -6.00
CA ILE A 26 11.84 -12.72 -5.81
C ILE A 26 10.55 -13.53 -5.89
N LYS A 27 10.71 -14.82 -6.19
CA LYS A 27 9.66 -15.84 -6.03
C LYS A 27 10.23 -17.15 -5.54
N PHE A 28 9.38 -17.95 -4.87
CA PHE A 28 9.76 -19.31 -4.53
C PHE A 28 9.78 -20.19 -5.77
N GLU A 29 10.78 -21.07 -5.86
CA GLU A 29 10.80 -22.10 -6.90
C GLU A 29 9.83 -23.25 -6.60
N ASP A 30 9.54 -23.51 -5.32
CA ASP A 30 8.67 -24.59 -4.87
C ASP A 30 8.04 -24.25 -3.51
N PHE A 31 6.99 -24.96 -3.11
CA PHE A 31 6.20 -24.72 -1.92
C PHE A 31 6.49 -25.71 -0.78
N THR A 32 6.45 -25.23 0.46
CA THR A 32 6.38 -26.08 1.66
C THR A 32 5.35 -25.52 2.64
N ALA A 33 4.82 -26.35 3.54
CA ALA A 33 3.87 -25.90 4.57
C ALA A 33 4.43 -24.80 5.49
N GLY A 34 5.76 -24.65 5.58
CA GLY A 34 6.39 -23.52 6.27
C GLY A 34 6.07 -22.16 5.64
N TYR A 35 5.66 -22.14 4.38
CA TYR A 35 5.26 -20.94 3.64
C TYR A 35 3.74 -20.64 3.73
N ASP A 36 2.97 -21.50 4.41
CA ASP A 36 1.54 -21.29 4.71
C ASP A 36 1.34 -20.24 5.82
N THR A 37 1.78 -19.01 5.53
CA THR A 37 1.68 -17.82 6.39
C THR A 37 1.10 -16.67 5.59
N ASN A 38 1.22 -15.42 6.06
CA ASN A 38 0.96 -14.23 5.24
C ASN A 38 2.23 -13.49 4.78
N SER A 39 3.41 -14.04 5.04
CA SER A 39 4.69 -13.36 4.73
C SER A 39 4.84 -13.09 3.24
N ALA A 40 5.16 -11.84 2.90
CA ALA A 40 5.38 -11.36 1.53
C ALA A 40 6.76 -10.75 1.30
N VAL A 41 7.56 -10.61 2.37
CA VAL A 41 8.89 -10.00 2.32
C VAL A 41 9.94 -10.90 2.95
N LEU A 42 11.18 -10.70 2.54
CA LEU A 42 12.39 -11.27 3.11
C LEU A 42 13.41 -10.15 3.29
N PHE A 43 13.31 -9.47 4.43
CA PHE A 43 14.20 -8.36 4.78
C PHE A 43 15.20 -8.82 5.85
N PRO A 44 16.51 -8.89 5.54
CA PRO A 44 17.52 -9.35 6.49
C PRO A 44 17.53 -8.57 7.82
N GLU A 45 17.13 -7.30 7.80
CA GLU A 45 17.02 -6.44 8.98
C GLU A 45 15.95 -6.88 9.99
N THR A 46 14.99 -7.69 9.57
CA THR A 46 13.94 -8.23 10.44
C THR A 46 14.38 -9.49 11.20
N ILE A 47 15.56 -10.02 10.86
CA ILE A 47 16.11 -11.24 11.45
C ILE A 47 17.00 -10.87 12.63
N ALA A 48 16.72 -11.43 13.81
CA ALA A 48 17.57 -11.24 14.97
C ALA A 48 18.93 -11.91 14.75
N VAL A 49 19.99 -11.10 14.76
CA VAL A 49 21.38 -11.54 14.59
C VAL A 49 22.21 -11.16 15.80
N ARG A 50 23.25 -11.96 16.10
CA ARG A 50 24.19 -11.69 17.22
C ARG A 50 24.96 -10.39 17.00
N GLU A 51 25.33 -10.12 15.76
CA GLU A 51 26.07 -8.94 15.32
C GLU A 51 25.43 -8.48 14.01
N ALA A 52 24.87 -7.28 14.01
CA ALA A 52 24.29 -6.70 12.81
C ALA A 52 25.41 -6.25 11.86
N PRO A 53 25.26 -6.44 10.53
CA PRO A 53 26.19 -5.85 9.58
C PRO A 53 26.15 -4.32 9.69
N GLU A 54 27.21 -3.65 9.24
CA GLU A 54 27.26 -2.18 9.21
C GLU A 54 26.11 -1.61 8.37
N ARG A 55 25.78 -2.29 7.26
CA ARG A 55 24.68 -1.96 6.36
C ARG A 55 24.02 -3.23 5.85
N PHE A 56 22.71 -3.21 5.75
CA PHE A 56 21.97 -4.19 4.96
C PHE A 56 22.06 -3.80 3.49
N SER A 57 22.30 -4.77 2.60
CA SER A 57 22.60 -4.52 1.19
C SER A 57 21.55 -5.08 0.23
N TRP A 58 20.49 -5.71 0.75
CA TRP A 58 19.40 -6.22 -0.06
C TRP A 58 18.13 -6.46 0.77
N GLY A 59 16.97 -6.42 0.12
CA GLY A 59 15.67 -6.82 0.64
C GLY A 59 14.85 -7.48 -0.47
N GLY A 60 14.20 -8.59 -0.16
CA GLY A 60 13.40 -9.36 -1.12
C GLY A 60 11.90 -9.16 -0.93
N ILE A 61 11.15 -8.99 -2.03
CA ILE A 61 9.67 -9.01 -2.02
C ILE A 61 9.17 -10.12 -2.93
N PHE A 62 8.22 -10.92 -2.42
CA PHE A 62 7.61 -12.05 -3.11
C PHE A 62 6.50 -11.60 -4.06
N CYS A 63 6.91 -11.09 -5.23
CA CYS A 63 5.98 -10.51 -6.21
C CYS A 63 5.00 -11.54 -6.81
N ASP A 64 5.38 -12.82 -6.87
CA ASP A 64 4.49 -13.92 -7.28
C ASP A 64 3.29 -14.07 -6.37
N ARG A 65 3.53 -13.91 -5.07
CA ARG A 65 2.52 -14.04 -4.04
C ARG A 65 1.61 -12.82 -3.97
N GLU A 66 2.19 -11.63 -4.05
CA GLU A 66 1.39 -10.39 -4.12
C GLU A 66 0.50 -10.40 -5.35
N ALA A 67 1.03 -10.81 -6.51
CA ALA A 67 0.26 -11.02 -7.73
C ALA A 67 -0.88 -12.03 -7.54
N ALA A 68 -0.62 -13.21 -6.96
CA ALA A 68 -1.65 -14.23 -6.76
C ALA A 68 -2.76 -13.76 -5.78
N ARG A 69 -2.39 -13.02 -4.73
CA ARG A 69 -3.33 -12.40 -3.79
C ARG A 69 -4.19 -11.36 -4.45
N PHE A 70 -3.55 -10.43 -5.15
CA PHE A 70 -4.20 -9.38 -5.91
C PHE A 70 -5.25 -9.97 -6.82
N ARG A 71 -4.87 -10.94 -7.67
CA ARG A 71 -5.80 -11.60 -8.58
C ARG A 71 -7.00 -12.18 -7.85
N ARG A 72 -6.76 -12.98 -6.79
CA ARG A 72 -7.82 -13.68 -6.06
C ARG A 72 -8.78 -12.73 -5.33
N VAL A 73 -8.26 -11.66 -4.75
CA VAL A 73 -9.06 -10.70 -3.98
C VAL A 73 -9.77 -9.72 -4.90
N THR A 74 -9.08 -9.23 -5.93
CA THR A 74 -9.65 -8.32 -6.94
C THR A 74 -10.82 -8.96 -7.66
N ASP A 75 -10.66 -10.19 -8.16
CA ASP A 75 -11.72 -10.94 -8.82
C ASP A 75 -12.99 -11.03 -7.96
N ALA A 76 -12.84 -11.44 -6.70
CA ALA A 76 -13.96 -11.49 -5.76
C ALA A 76 -14.54 -10.10 -5.43
N ALA A 77 -13.70 -9.08 -5.31
CA ALA A 77 -14.14 -7.71 -5.02
C ALA A 77 -14.96 -7.15 -6.19
N VAL A 78 -14.50 -7.37 -7.43
CA VAL A 78 -15.19 -6.95 -8.66
C VAL A 78 -16.60 -7.55 -8.71
N ASP A 79 -16.71 -8.86 -8.46
CA ASP A 79 -18.01 -9.55 -8.40
C ASP A 79 -18.91 -9.01 -7.29
N ILE A 80 -18.38 -8.87 -6.07
CA ILE A 80 -19.14 -8.40 -4.89
C ILE A 80 -19.66 -6.98 -5.09
N LEU A 81 -18.85 -6.13 -5.73
CA LEU A 81 -19.12 -4.71 -5.92
C LEU A 81 -19.85 -4.42 -7.23
N GLY A 82 -20.04 -5.42 -8.10
CA GLY A 82 -20.62 -5.24 -9.43
C GLY A 82 -19.87 -4.21 -10.26
N LEU A 83 -18.54 -4.19 -10.12
CA LEU A 83 -17.65 -3.24 -10.80
C LEU A 83 -17.41 -3.68 -12.24
N GLU A 84 -17.53 -2.74 -13.18
CA GLU A 84 -17.20 -3.00 -14.59
C GLU A 84 -15.73 -2.64 -14.86
N LEU A 85 -14.95 -3.62 -15.33
CA LEU A 85 -13.55 -3.44 -15.67
C LEU A 85 -13.37 -3.18 -17.18
N PRO A 86 -12.36 -2.36 -17.57
CA PRO A 86 -11.84 -2.38 -18.92
C PRO A 86 -11.38 -3.80 -19.32
N GLU A 87 -11.57 -4.17 -20.60
CA GLU A 87 -11.31 -5.53 -21.09
C GLU A 87 -9.85 -5.98 -20.86
N ASP A 88 -8.89 -5.09 -21.10
CA ASP A 88 -7.47 -5.34 -20.90
C ASP A 88 -7.13 -5.61 -19.43
N ILE A 89 -7.82 -4.96 -18.50
CA ILE A 89 -7.63 -5.12 -17.05
C ILE A 89 -8.34 -6.36 -16.54
N ALA A 90 -9.53 -6.68 -17.05
CA ALA A 90 -10.19 -7.95 -16.77
C ALA A 90 -9.28 -9.13 -17.15
N ALA A 91 -8.60 -9.06 -18.30
CA ALA A 91 -7.61 -10.06 -18.69
C ALA A 91 -6.40 -10.10 -17.73
N MET A 92 -5.90 -8.95 -17.27
CA MET A 92 -4.79 -8.87 -16.30
C MET A 92 -5.11 -9.61 -14.99
N VAL A 93 -6.31 -9.46 -14.44
CA VAL A 93 -6.74 -10.09 -13.17
C VAL A 93 -6.69 -11.63 -13.26
N HIS A 94 -6.68 -12.19 -14.46
CA HIS A 94 -6.55 -13.63 -14.70
C HIS A 94 -5.18 -14.06 -15.25
N ASP A 95 -4.20 -13.14 -15.35
CA ASP A 95 -2.84 -13.41 -15.81
C ASP A 95 -1.82 -13.23 -14.68
N GLN A 96 -1.21 -14.34 -14.25
CA GLN A 96 -0.31 -14.37 -13.10
C GLN A 96 1.01 -13.69 -13.43
N LYS A 97 1.53 -13.93 -14.64
CA LYS A 97 2.81 -13.38 -15.07
C LYS A 97 2.70 -11.88 -15.30
N ARG A 98 1.61 -11.41 -15.91
CA ARG A 98 1.37 -9.97 -16.11
C ARG A 98 1.22 -9.25 -14.77
N CYS A 99 0.51 -9.85 -13.81
CA CYS A 99 0.48 -9.33 -12.45
C CYS A 99 1.88 -9.32 -11.79
N GLU A 100 2.66 -10.40 -11.89
CA GLU A 100 4.04 -10.45 -11.37
C GLU A 100 4.90 -9.30 -11.92
N GLU A 101 4.82 -9.04 -13.22
CA GLU A 101 5.55 -7.96 -13.88
C GLU A 101 5.08 -6.56 -13.42
N ALA A 102 3.78 -6.38 -13.14
CA ALA A 102 3.26 -5.16 -12.55
C ALA A 102 3.75 -4.97 -11.10
N PHE A 103 3.64 -6.00 -10.27
CA PHE A 103 4.07 -5.93 -8.86
C PHE A 103 5.55 -5.64 -8.73
N VAL A 104 6.41 -6.29 -9.53
CA VAL A 104 7.86 -6.03 -9.41
C VAL A 104 8.25 -4.61 -9.85
N LEU A 105 7.54 -4.01 -10.81
CA LEU A 105 7.73 -2.59 -11.17
C LEU A 105 7.22 -1.67 -10.06
N TRP A 106 6.03 -1.94 -9.52
CA TRP A 106 5.49 -1.20 -8.39
C TRP A 106 6.45 -1.24 -7.20
N ASP A 107 6.84 -2.44 -6.76
CA ASP A 107 7.72 -2.66 -5.61
C ASP A 107 9.07 -1.94 -5.78
N MET A 108 9.68 -2.00 -6.98
CA MET A 108 10.95 -1.33 -7.25
C MET A 108 10.87 0.19 -7.02
N VAL A 109 9.80 0.83 -7.54
CA VAL A 109 9.60 2.27 -7.43
C VAL A 109 9.14 2.66 -6.01
N HIS A 110 8.25 1.87 -5.40
CA HIS A 110 7.76 2.07 -4.04
C HIS A 110 8.93 2.01 -3.04
N ASP A 111 9.70 0.93 -3.05
CA ASP A 111 10.80 0.72 -2.09
C ASP A 111 11.87 1.82 -2.23
N ARG A 112 12.19 2.20 -3.47
CA ARG A 112 13.07 3.32 -3.76
C ARG A 112 12.57 4.62 -3.13
N THR A 113 11.25 4.83 -3.13
CA THR A 113 10.65 6.09 -2.69
C THR A 113 10.81 6.34 -1.19
N HIS A 114 10.96 5.30 -0.36
CA HIS A 114 11.23 5.48 1.08
C HIS A 114 12.50 6.30 1.33
N SER A 115 13.53 6.12 0.48
CA SER A 115 14.81 6.82 0.60
C SER A 115 14.90 8.11 -0.23
N HIS A 116 13.81 8.56 -0.84
CA HIS A 116 13.77 9.70 -1.77
C HIS A 116 12.66 10.71 -1.46
N GLY A 117 12.87 11.96 -1.88
CA GLY A 117 11.90 13.05 -1.72
C GLY A 117 12.19 13.96 -0.52
N ASP A 118 11.23 14.85 -0.22
CA ASP A 118 11.31 15.74 0.95
C ASP A 118 11.01 14.94 2.24
N LEU A 119 11.85 15.12 3.28
CA LEU A 119 11.82 14.31 4.51
C LEU A 119 11.74 12.79 4.23
N PRO A 120 12.72 12.19 3.52
CA PRO A 120 12.68 10.76 3.25
C PRO A 120 12.69 9.98 4.57
N PHE A 121 12.00 8.85 4.58
CA PHE A 121 11.99 7.93 5.72
C PHE A 121 13.35 7.23 5.79
N ASP A 122 14.31 7.92 6.40
CA ASP A 122 15.67 7.44 6.62
C ASP A 122 15.67 6.10 7.40
N PRO A 123 16.55 5.12 7.13
CA PRO A 123 16.77 3.95 8.00
C PRO A 123 17.02 4.29 9.48
N PHE A 124 17.43 5.52 9.84
CA PHE A 124 17.46 6.00 11.24
C PHE A 124 16.08 6.36 11.83
N MET A 125 15.06 6.61 10.99
CA MET A 125 13.66 6.89 11.35
C MET A 125 12.83 5.61 11.55
N ILE A 126 13.23 4.46 10.99
CA ILE A 126 12.60 3.14 11.21
C ILE A 126 12.57 2.76 12.71
N LYS A 127 13.55 3.24 13.49
CA LYS A 127 13.62 3.01 14.94
C LYS A 127 12.84 4.04 15.77
N GLN A 128 12.27 5.07 15.15
CA GLN A 128 11.51 6.10 15.86
C GLN A 128 10.04 5.73 15.87
N ARG A 129 9.50 5.54 17.08
CA ARG A 129 8.08 5.29 17.28
C ARG A 129 7.25 6.51 16.88
N GLN A 130 6.40 6.35 15.88
CA GLN A 130 5.47 7.34 15.37
C GLN A 130 4.03 6.84 15.55
N PRO A 131 3.03 7.74 15.52
CA PRO A 131 1.65 7.32 15.45
C PRO A 131 1.35 6.65 14.09
N PHE A 132 0.44 5.67 14.07
CA PHE A 132 0.29 4.79 12.90
C PHE A 132 -0.26 5.48 11.65
N TRP A 133 -0.92 6.64 11.78
CA TRP A 133 -1.30 7.42 10.60
C TRP A 133 -0.11 8.03 9.87
N MET A 134 1.01 8.31 10.56
CA MET A 134 2.23 8.77 9.87
C MET A 134 2.88 7.64 9.08
N TYR A 135 2.87 6.40 9.61
CA TYR A 135 3.27 5.23 8.81
C TYR A 135 2.32 5.04 7.62
N GLY A 136 1.01 5.20 7.82
CA GLY A 136 0.04 5.03 6.74
C GLY A 136 0.17 6.07 5.63
N LEU A 137 0.51 7.31 5.99
CA LEU A 137 0.81 8.38 5.03
C LEU A 137 2.12 8.13 4.29
N GLU A 138 3.14 7.57 4.96
CA GLU A 138 4.42 7.24 4.32
C GLU A 138 4.25 6.13 3.29
N GLU A 139 3.63 5.03 3.67
CA GLU A 139 3.38 3.91 2.75
C GLU A 139 2.55 4.38 1.55
N LEU A 140 1.46 5.12 1.82
CA LEU A 140 0.63 5.66 0.77
C LEU A 140 1.40 6.65 -0.13
N ARG A 141 2.29 7.49 0.42
CA ARG A 141 3.19 8.35 -0.39
C ARG A 141 4.02 7.53 -1.36
N CYS A 142 4.61 6.44 -0.89
CA CYS A 142 5.43 5.55 -1.72
C CYS A 142 4.60 4.89 -2.83
N ASP A 143 3.41 4.37 -2.52
CA ASP A 143 2.51 3.80 -3.53
C ASP A 143 2.03 4.82 -4.55
N LEU A 144 1.64 6.01 -4.09
CA LEU A 144 1.13 7.04 -4.98
C LEU A 144 2.25 7.65 -5.84
N THR A 145 3.49 7.61 -5.35
CA THR A 145 4.66 7.93 -6.18
C THR A 145 4.87 6.85 -7.24
N ALA A 146 4.80 5.56 -6.90
CA ALA A 146 4.86 4.48 -7.88
C ALA A 146 3.73 4.58 -8.92
N PHE A 147 2.51 4.88 -8.48
CA PHE A 147 1.37 5.16 -9.34
C PHE A 147 1.63 6.34 -10.29
N LYS A 148 2.11 7.48 -9.75
CA LYS A 148 2.43 8.68 -10.52
C LYS A 148 3.50 8.42 -11.58
N GLU A 149 4.53 7.66 -11.22
CA GLU A 149 5.57 7.24 -12.16
C GLU A 149 5.03 6.28 -13.22
N ALA A 150 4.13 5.37 -12.84
CA ALA A 150 3.46 4.49 -13.79
C ALA A 150 2.60 5.26 -14.80
N VAL A 151 1.93 6.34 -14.43
CA VAL A 151 1.22 7.22 -15.38
C VAL A 151 2.19 7.82 -16.42
N LYS A 152 3.40 8.22 -15.99
CA LYS A 152 4.43 8.74 -16.92
C LYS A 152 4.96 7.64 -17.84
N LEU A 153 5.24 6.46 -17.28
CA LEU A 153 5.74 5.31 -18.03
C LEU A 153 4.72 4.79 -19.05
N GLU A 154 3.42 4.86 -18.76
CA GLU A 154 2.35 4.53 -19.73
C GLU A 154 2.43 5.49 -20.93
N THR A 155 2.65 6.78 -20.68
CA THR A 155 2.84 7.79 -21.75
C THR A 155 4.09 7.51 -22.58
N ASP A 156 5.16 7.01 -21.93
CA ASP A 156 6.40 6.61 -22.58
C ASP A 156 6.33 5.23 -23.27
N GLY A 157 5.18 4.54 -23.19
CA GLY A 157 4.92 3.27 -23.88
C GLY A 157 5.42 2.01 -23.16
N VAL A 158 5.68 2.08 -21.84
CA VAL A 158 6.02 0.90 -21.03
C VAL A 158 4.76 0.05 -20.79
N PRO A 159 4.71 -1.21 -21.27
CA PRO A 159 3.48 -2.02 -21.23
C PRO A 159 2.91 -2.25 -19.83
N GLN A 160 3.77 -2.49 -18.84
CA GLN A 160 3.38 -2.82 -17.46
C GLN A 160 2.87 -1.61 -16.67
N ALA A 161 3.06 -0.39 -17.18
CA ALA A 161 2.80 0.82 -16.41
C ALA A 161 1.31 1.04 -16.15
N ARG A 162 0.46 0.71 -17.12
CA ARG A 162 -0.99 0.72 -16.91
C ARG A 162 -1.41 -0.30 -15.86
N ASP A 163 -0.80 -1.48 -15.87
CA ASP A 163 -1.10 -2.56 -14.93
C ASP A 163 -0.75 -2.16 -13.49
N VAL A 164 0.38 -1.47 -13.29
CA VAL A 164 0.75 -0.91 -11.98
C VAL A 164 -0.32 0.03 -11.43
N GLN A 165 -0.88 0.91 -12.27
CA GLN A 165 -1.91 1.84 -11.84
C GLN A 165 -3.13 1.10 -11.26
N TYR A 166 -3.62 0.07 -11.95
CA TYR A 166 -4.76 -0.74 -11.48
C TYR A 166 -4.39 -1.61 -10.29
N ALA A 167 -3.17 -2.18 -10.26
CA ALA A 167 -2.68 -2.95 -9.13
C ALA A 167 -2.71 -2.12 -7.84
N VAL A 168 -2.11 -0.92 -7.86
CA VAL A 168 -2.11 0.01 -6.72
C VAL A 168 -3.54 0.34 -6.29
N LEU A 169 -4.40 0.75 -7.22
CA LEU A 169 -5.77 1.16 -6.91
C LEU A 169 -6.55 0.02 -6.23
N PHE A 170 -6.52 -1.18 -6.77
CA PHE A 170 -7.35 -2.28 -6.25
C PHE A 170 -6.80 -2.91 -4.99
N ASP A 171 -5.49 -3.07 -4.86
CA ASP A 171 -4.95 -3.59 -3.61
C ASP A 171 -5.19 -2.61 -2.47
N ARG A 172 -4.89 -1.31 -2.69
CA ARG A 172 -5.08 -0.29 -1.68
C ARG A 172 -6.55 -0.04 -1.37
N MET A 173 -7.47 -0.12 -2.34
CA MET A 173 -8.90 0.07 -2.05
C MET A 173 -9.64 -1.19 -1.59
N PHE A 174 -9.28 -2.41 -2.01
CA PHE A 174 -10.12 -3.59 -1.80
C PHE A 174 -9.49 -4.68 -0.95
N ARG A 175 -8.15 -4.75 -0.86
CA ARG A 175 -7.46 -5.78 -0.09
C ARG A 175 -6.94 -5.25 1.24
N PHE A 176 -6.14 -4.18 1.20
CA PHE A 176 -5.41 -3.68 2.38
C PHE A 176 -6.34 -3.25 3.54
N PRO A 177 -7.44 -2.50 3.31
CA PRO A 177 -8.33 -2.05 4.39
C PRO A 177 -9.02 -3.18 5.16
N VAL A 178 -9.12 -4.36 4.53
CA VAL A 178 -9.90 -5.51 5.02
C VAL A 178 -9.04 -6.73 5.32
N THR A 179 -7.71 -6.63 5.15
CA THR A 179 -6.75 -7.70 5.45
C THR A 179 -6.14 -7.50 6.84
N GLY A 180 -6.02 -8.60 7.61
CA GLY A 180 -5.41 -8.59 8.93
C GLY A 180 -6.30 -8.00 10.03
N GLU A 181 -5.70 -7.69 11.18
CA GLU A 181 -6.39 -7.02 12.29
C GLU A 181 -6.52 -5.52 12.04
N ARG A 182 -7.49 -4.90 12.73
CA ARG A 182 -7.72 -3.45 12.67
C ARG A 182 -6.77 -2.64 13.55
N VAL A 183 -6.07 -3.30 14.46
CA VAL A 183 -5.20 -2.65 15.45
C VAL A 183 -3.99 -2.03 14.76
N ARG A 184 -3.97 -0.69 14.70
CA ARG A 184 -2.86 0.12 14.15
C ARG A 184 -2.43 -0.31 12.75
N ASN A 185 -3.39 -0.77 11.94
CA ASN A 185 -3.17 -1.20 10.57
C ASN A 185 -2.99 0.04 9.66
N TYR A 186 -1.74 0.47 9.50
CA TYR A 186 -1.38 1.66 8.75
C TYR A 186 -1.62 1.51 7.24
N ASP A 187 -1.39 0.31 6.72
CA ASP A 187 -1.65 -0.07 5.33
C ASP A 187 -3.14 0.04 4.99
N GLY A 188 -3.98 -0.52 5.85
CA GLY A 188 -5.43 -0.41 5.74
C GLY A 188 -5.93 1.03 5.91
N LEU A 189 -5.27 1.85 6.73
CA LEU A 189 -5.58 3.28 6.86
C LEU A 189 -5.30 4.04 5.55
N GLY A 190 -4.13 3.84 4.94
CA GLY A 190 -3.78 4.46 3.66
C GLY A 190 -4.78 4.11 2.56
N GLY A 191 -5.20 2.84 2.49
CA GLY A 191 -6.23 2.39 1.56
C GLY A 191 -7.61 3.04 1.78
N GLN A 192 -8.02 3.21 3.04
CA GLN A 192 -9.25 3.95 3.35
C GLN A 192 -9.16 5.42 2.93
N LEU A 193 -8.01 6.06 3.14
CA LEU A 193 -7.78 7.45 2.76
C LEU A 193 -7.87 7.62 1.24
N LEU A 194 -7.21 6.75 0.46
CA LEU A 194 -7.30 6.75 -1.00
C LEU A 194 -8.76 6.63 -1.47
N PHE A 195 -9.49 5.64 -0.97
CA PHE A 195 -10.90 5.45 -1.35
C PHE A 195 -11.76 6.66 -0.98
N ALA A 196 -11.60 7.20 0.23
CA ALA A 196 -12.37 8.34 0.70
C ALA A 196 -12.06 9.60 -0.12
N TYR A 197 -10.80 9.81 -0.52
CA TYR A 197 -10.38 10.91 -1.37
C TYR A 197 -11.02 10.82 -2.76
N LEU A 198 -10.89 9.67 -3.42
CA LEU A 198 -11.50 9.42 -4.74
C LEU A 198 -13.02 9.55 -4.70
N HIS A 199 -13.64 9.07 -3.62
CA HIS A 199 -15.08 9.22 -3.40
C HIS A 199 -15.49 10.69 -3.21
N LYS A 200 -14.73 11.45 -2.42
CA LYS A 200 -14.99 12.90 -2.19
C LYS A 200 -14.90 13.71 -3.48
N HIS A 201 -14.14 13.23 -4.46
CA HIS A 201 -13.89 13.88 -5.76
C HIS A 201 -14.72 13.26 -6.89
N ASP A 202 -15.77 12.49 -6.57
CA ASP A 202 -16.71 11.90 -7.51
C ASP A 202 -16.09 10.89 -8.50
N VAL A 203 -14.87 10.41 -8.25
CA VAL A 203 -14.23 9.36 -9.07
C VAL A 203 -14.77 7.98 -8.70
N VAL A 204 -14.92 7.72 -7.40
CA VAL A 204 -15.51 6.48 -6.89
C VAL A 204 -16.92 6.79 -6.40
N ARG A 205 -17.91 6.06 -6.90
CA ARG A 205 -19.30 6.20 -6.44
C ARG A 205 -19.88 4.85 -6.10
N TRP A 206 -20.54 4.75 -4.96
CA TRP A 206 -21.28 3.57 -4.57
C TRP A 206 -22.77 3.90 -4.56
N THR A 207 -23.53 3.33 -5.50
CA THR A 207 -24.97 3.60 -5.66
C THR A 207 -25.67 2.29 -6.05
N ASP A 208 -26.85 2.04 -5.50
CA ASP A 208 -27.63 0.82 -5.76
C ASP A 208 -26.83 -0.48 -5.59
N ASN A 209 -25.96 -0.50 -4.57
CA ASN A 209 -25.02 -1.60 -4.27
C ASN A 209 -23.99 -1.90 -5.38
N LYS A 210 -23.81 -1.02 -6.36
CA LYS A 210 -22.75 -1.11 -7.36
C LYS A 210 -21.70 -0.04 -7.16
N LEU A 211 -20.43 -0.43 -7.30
CA LEU A 211 -19.31 0.50 -7.31
C LEU A 211 -19.03 0.92 -8.76
N PHE A 212 -18.99 2.23 -8.98
CA PHE A 212 -18.55 2.85 -10.22
C PHE A 212 -17.22 3.54 -9.99
N ILE A 213 -16.32 3.43 -10.96
CA ILE A 213 -15.04 4.13 -10.99
C ILE A 213 -14.92 4.87 -12.32
N ASP A 214 -14.69 6.18 -12.26
CA ASP A 214 -14.31 6.97 -13.42
C ASP A 214 -12.84 6.70 -13.77
N TRP A 215 -12.60 5.72 -14.65
CA TRP A 215 -11.25 5.31 -15.06
C TRP A 215 -10.46 6.41 -15.77
N GLN A 216 -11.13 7.41 -16.34
CA GLN A 216 -10.47 8.52 -17.01
C GLN A 216 -9.93 9.53 -15.98
N ARG A 217 -10.73 9.82 -14.94
CA ARG A 217 -10.35 10.78 -13.88
C ARG A 217 -9.53 10.15 -12.75
N ALA A 218 -9.55 8.82 -12.59
CA ALA A 218 -8.85 8.15 -11.51
C ALA A 218 -7.35 8.48 -11.44
N PRO A 219 -6.57 8.49 -12.55
CA PRO A 219 -5.16 8.86 -12.48
C PRO A 219 -4.92 10.31 -12.06
N GLU A 220 -5.73 11.24 -12.57
CA GLU A 220 -5.62 12.67 -12.25
C GLU A 220 -5.83 12.92 -10.75
N VAL A 221 -6.93 12.41 -10.20
CA VAL A 221 -7.31 12.64 -8.80
C VAL A 221 -6.42 11.86 -7.84
N THR A 222 -5.95 10.68 -8.22
CA THR A 222 -4.95 9.93 -7.44
C THR A 222 -3.63 10.71 -7.34
N ASN A 223 -3.19 11.35 -8.43
CA ASN A 223 -2.01 12.21 -8.42
C ASN A 223 -2.21 13.50 -7.62
N GLN A 224 -3.45 14.01 -7.48
CA GLN A 224 -3.76 15.13 -6.58
C GLN A 224 -3.54 14.73 -5.11
N LEU A 225 -4.03 13.55 -4.69
CA LEU A 225 -3.74 13.04 -3.35
C LEU A 225 -2.24 12.82 -3.12
N CYS A 226 -1.52 12.31 -4.12
CA CYS A 226 -0.06 12.20 -4.06
C CYS A 226 0.58 13.57 -3.76
N ALA A 227 0.16 14.62 -4.48
CA ALA A 227 0.70 15.96 -4.31
C ALA A 227 0.35 16.56 -2.93
N ASP A 228 -0.87 16.33 -2.42
CA ASP A 228 -1.28 16.78 -1.09
C ASP A 228 -0.41 16.14 0.01
N ILE A 229 -0.10 14.85 -0.10
CA ILE A 229 0.79 14.16 0.82
C ILE A 229 2.23 14.65 0.65
N GLU A 230 2.74 14.78 -0.58
CA GLU A 230 4.08 15.34 -0.82
C GLU A 230 4.23 16.75 -0.24
N GLN A 231 3.18 17.58 -0.30
CA GLN A 231 3.17 18.90 0.33
C GLN A 231 3.24 18.82 1.86
N LEU A 232 2.51 17.88 2.48
CA LEU A 232 2.61 17.64 3.93
C LEU A 232 4.07 17.37 4.36
N TYR A 233 4.78 16.53 3.60
CA TYR A 233 6.17 16.17 3.86
C TYR A 233 7.14 17.33 3.57
N ARG A 234 6.95 18.04 2.46
CA ARG A 234 7.70 19.27 2.14
C ARG A 234 7.63 20.28 3.28
N ASP A 235 6.42 20.58 3.74
CA ASP A 235 6.21 21.50 4.86
C ASP A 235 6.78 20.98 6.18
N GLY A 236 6.98 19.66 6.31
CA GLY A 236 7.52 19.03 7.50
C GLY A 236 8.95 19.51 7.83
N ILE A 237 9.70 20.01 6.83
CA ILE A 237 11.04 20.59 7.03
C ILE A 237 11.00 21.75 8.03
N ASP A 238 9.91 22.53 8.01
CA ASP A 238 9.73 23.70 8.86
C ASP A 238 8.93 23.41 10.14
N ARG A 239 8.45 22.16 10.33
CA ARG A 239 7.58 21.79 11.45
C ARG A 239 8.34 21.03 12.54
N PRO A 240 8.19 21.42 13.83
CA PRO A 240 8.52 20.53 14.93
C PRO A 240 7.76 19.20 14.81
N LYS A 241 8.37 18.09 15.23
CA LYS A 241 7.82 16.73 15.11
C LYS A 241 6.35 16.60 15.50
N LEU A 242 5.96 17.11 16.67
CA LEU A 242 4.59 16.99 17.15
C LEU A 242 3.60 17.83 16.33
N VAL A 243 4.04 19.01 15.86
CA VAL A 243 3.24 19.86 14.96
C VAL A 243 3.03 19.17 13.63
N HIS A 244 4.06 18.51 13.09
CA HIS A 244 3.94 17.71 11.88
C HIS A 244 2.99 16.52 12.04
N TRP A 245 3.02 15.83 13.19
CA TRP A 245 2.08 14.74 13.47
C TRP A 245 0.63 15.20 13.55
N PHE A 246 0.36 16.39 14.11
CA PHE A 246 -0.97 17.01 14.08
C PHE A 246 -1.40 17.38 12.66
N ALA A 247 -0.51 17.95 11.85
CA ALA A 247 -0.82 18.24 10.44
C ALA A 247 -1.15 16.97 9.65
N GLY A 248 -0.42 15.87 9.88
CA GLY A 248 -0.76 14.57 9.29
C GLY A 248 -2.11 14.03 9.78
N TYR A 249 -2.41 14.21 11.07
CA TYR A 249 -3.72 13.84 11.64
C TYR A 249 -4.86 14.65 11.02
N GLU A 250 -4.68 15.96 10.84
CA GLU A 250 -5.66 16.85 10.19
C GLU A 250 -5.91 16.45 8.73
N LEU A 251 -4.86 16.12 7.97
CA LEU A 251 -5.00 15.62 6.60
C LEU A 251 -5.84 14.35 6.57
N VAL A 252 -5.52 13.35 7.39
CA VAL A 252 -6.26 12.08 7.44
C VAL A 252 -7.70 12.30 7.89
N SER A 253 -7.90 13.08 8.96
CA SER A 253 -9.23 13.31 9.54
C SER A 253 -10.15 14.20 8.71
N THR A 254 -9.62 14.91 7.71
CA THR A 254 -10.42 15.59 6.68
C THR A 254 -11.26 14.61 5.87
N TYR A 255 -10.74 13.39 5.65
CA TYR A 255 -11.40 12.36 4.83
C TYR A 255 -11.96 11.20 5.64
N LEU A 256 -11.33 10.85 6.77
CA LEU A 256 -11.71 9.72 7.60
C LEU A 256 -12.17 10.19 8.98
N ALA A 257 -13.37 9.80 9.39
CA ALA A 257 -13.85 10.13 10.72
C ALA A 257 -12.99 9.42 11.79
N PRO A 258 -12.35 10.17 12.71
CA PRO A 258 -11.65 9.55 13.82
C PRO A 258 -12.63 8.87 14.79
N HIS A 259 -12.14 7.92 15.57
CA HIS A 259 -12.92 7.25 16.60
C HIS A 259 -13.47 8.28 17.61
N PRO A 260 -14.76 8.23 17.99
CA PRO A 260 -15.37 9.25 18.87
C PRO A 260 -14.68 9.42 20.23
N GLY A 261 -14.00 8.38 20.71
CA GLY A 261 -13.22 8.37 21.95
C GLY A 261 -11.79 8.93 21.84
N SER A 262 -11.35 9.35 20.65
CA SER A 262 -9.97 9.78 20.43
C SER A 262 -9.57 10.98 21.29
N LYS A 263 -8.36 10.94 21.86
CA LYS A 263 -7.73 12.12 22.49
C LYS A 263 -7.10 13.04 21.45
N TRP A 264 -6.52 12.47 20.39
CA TRP A 264 -5.89 13.23 19.31
C TRP A 264 -6.90 14.08 18.54
N ALA A 265 -8.11 13.56 18.29
CA ALA A 265 -9.21 14.30 17.67
C ALA A 265 -9.70 15.49 18.49
N LYS A 266 -9.46 15.48 19.81
CA LYS A 266 -9.83 16.59 20.71
C LYS A 266 -8.78 17.72 20.69
N GLY A 267 -7.65 17.51 20.01
CA GLY A 267 -6.60 18.50 19.85
C GLY A 267 -5.58 18.53 21.00
N PRO A 268 -4.65 19.51 20.96
CA PRO A 268 -3.50 19.58 21.85
C PRO A 268 -3.86 19.65 23.35
N ASP A 269 -4.98 20.29 23.69
CA ASP A 269 -5.43 20.46 25.09
C ASP A 269 -5.83 19.13 25.76
N ALA A 270 -6.09 18.07 24.98
CA ALA A 270 -6.42 16.75 25.48
C ALA A 270 -5.20 15.82 25.68
N LEU A 271 -4.00 16.31 25.34
CA LEU A 271 -2.73 15.59 25.47
C LEU A 271 -1.82 16.26 26.51
N ASP A 272 -1.01 15.46 27.21
CA ASP A 272 0.04 15.99 28.09
C ASP A 272 1.29 16.32 27.27
N LEU A 273 1.31 17.51 26.67
CA LEU A 273 2.41 17.97 25.80
C LEU A 273 3.74 18.18 26.53
N SER A 274 3.79 18.03 27.87
CA SER A 274 5.05 18.02 28.62
C SER A 274 5.80 16.68 28.49
N LEU A 275 5.11 15.62 28.07
CA LEU A 275 5.69 14.30 27.87
C LEU A 275 6.48 14.20 26.56
N PRO A 276 7.49 13.31 26.49
CA PRO A 276 8.19 13.07 25.24
C PRO A 276 7.24 12.47 24.18
N PRO A 277 7.42 12.78 22.88
CA PRO A 277 6.48 12.39 21.81
C PRO A 277 6.11 10.91 21.78
N ARG A 278 7.06 10.01 22.10
CA ARG A 278 6.82 8.55 22.17
C ARG A 278 5.72 8.15 23.16
N LYS A 279 5.45 8.96 24.19
CA LYS A 279 4.40 8.75 25.19
C LYS A 279 3.05 9.25 24.69
N LEU A 280 3.03 10.29 23.87
CA LEU A 280 1.81 10.75 23.19
C LEU A 280 1.29 9.70 22.19
N VAL A 281 2.19 8.89 21.62
CA VAL A 281 1.79 7.74 20.78
C VAL A 281 1.02 6.67 21.58
N ASP A 282 1.21 6.59 22.91
CA ASP A 282 0.42 5.66 23.75
C ASP A 282 -1.05 6.09 23.86
N ASP A 283 -1.36 7.37 23.63
CA ASP A 283 -2.73 7.91 23.65
C ASP A 283 -3.50 7.69 22.33
N VAL A 284 -2.85 7.15 21.30
CA VAL A 284 -3.50 6.77 20.04
C VAL A 284 -4.28 5.48 20.25
N LEU A 285 -5.58 5.50 19.90
CA LEU A 285 -6.41 4.32 20.01
C LEU A 285 -5.95 3.21 19.04
N PRO A 286 -6.12 1.92 19.41
CA PRO A 286 -5.86 0.81 18.50
C PRO A 286 -6.54 0.95 17.14
N ASP A 287 -7.79 1.41 17.12
CA ASP A 287 -8.59 1.67 15.91
C ASP A 287 -8.97 3.15 15.85
N GLU A 288 -7.97 4.02 15.80
CA GLU A 288 -8.12 5.49 15.80
C GLU A 288 -8.97 6.01 14.63
N PHE A 289 -8.97 5.31 13.50
CA PHE A 289 -9.75 5.61 12.30
C PHE A 289 -10.52 4.35 11.88
N PRO A 290 -11.71 4.10 12.47
CA PRO A 290 -12.47 2.88 12.25
C PRO A 290 -12.95 2.74 10.80
N LEU A 291 -13.34 1.52 10.43
CA LEU A 291 -13.88 1.25 9.10
C LEU A 291 -15.14 2.08 8.81
N SER A 292 -15.21 2.60 7.60
CA SER A 292 -16.48 3.13 7.08
C SER A 292 -17.51 2.01 6.91
N MET A 293 -18.79 2.38 6.82
CA MET A 293 -19.88 1.42 6.57
C MET A 293 -19.67 0.57 5.30
N PHE A 294 -19.05 1.16 4.27
CA PHE A 294 -18.66 0.44 3.06
C PHE A 294 -17.67 -0.68 3.37
N TYR A 295 -16.58 -0.35 4.09
CA TYR A 295 -15.56 -1.33 4.42
C TYR A 295 -15.99 -2.37 5.45
N GLU A 296 -16.86 -2.02 6.39
CA GLU A 296 -17.51 -2.98 7.29
C GLU A 296 -18.29 -4.05 6.52
N ALA A 297 -19.00 -3.66 5.45
CA ALA A 297 -19.71 -4.58 4.59
C ALA A 297 -18.74 -5.40 3.71
N LEU A 298 -17.78 -4.73 3.07
CA LEU A 298 -16.81 -5.38 2.19
C LEU A 298 -15.96 -6.42 2.94
N SER A 299 -15.47 -6.08 4.14
CA SER A 299 -14.69 -6.98 5.00
C SER A 299 -15.44 -8.28 5.30
N LYS A 300 -16.74 -8.19 5.62
CA LYS A 300 -17.58 -9.37 5.89
C LYS A 300 -17.70 -10.26 4.65
N LYS A 301 -17.86 -9.67 3.47
CA LYS A 301 -18.01 -10.42 2.22
C LYS A 301 -16.70 -11.04 1.73
N LEU A 302 -15.57 -10.35 1.90
CA LEU A 302 -14.25 -10.82 1.48
C LEU A 302 -13.54 -11.72 2.49
N ARG A 303 -14.04 -11.83 3.73
CA ARG A 303 -13.38 -12.57 4.84
C ARG A 303 -12.85 -13.95 4.43
N HIS A 304 -13.68 -14.76 3.77
CA HIS A 304 -13.30 -16.12 3.38
C HIS A 304 -12.30 -16.13 2.22
N VAL A 305 -12.41 -15.17 1.29
CA VAL A 305 -11.48 -15.02 0.17
C VAL A 305 -10.10 -14.62 0.70
N ILE A 306 -10.02 -13.62 1.57
CA ILE A 306 -8.76 -13.18 2.18
C ILE A 306 -8.12 -14.33 2.97
N ALA A 307 -8.90 -15.05 3.77
CA ALA A 307 -8.40 -16.21 4.51
C ALA A 307 -7.84 -17.29 3.58
N SER A 308 -8.43 -17.48 2.39
CA SER A 308 -7.95 -18.44 1.38
C SER A 308 -6.64 -18.04 0.71
N THR A 309 -6.19 -16.78 0.84
CA THR A 309 -4.91 -16.31 0.26
C THR A 309 -3.70 -16.59 1.15
N ARG A 310 -3.91 -17.17 2.33
CA ARG A 310 -2.82 -17.64 3.18
C ARG A 310 -2.06 -18.75 2.43
N GLY A 311 -0.74 -18.65 2.43
CA GLY A 311 0.15 -19.54 1.67
C GLY A 311 -0.02 -19.55 0.14
N ILE A 312 -0.79 -18.65 -0.46
CA ILE A 312 -1.06 -18.69 -1.92
C ILE A 312 0.23 -18.53 -2.72
N THR A 313 0.35 -19.32 -3.79
CA THR A 313 1.44 -19.28 -4.77
C THR A 313 0.86 -19.12 -6.17
N ALA A 314 1.71 -18.75 -7.13
CA ALA A 314 1.36 -18.69 -8.55
C ALA A 314 0.67 -19.99 -9.04
N GLU A 315 1.26 -21.16 -8.75
CA GLU A 315 0.75 -22.46 -9.21
C GLU A 315 -0.57 -22.91 -8.54
N ASN A 316 -0.79 -22.52 -7.28
CA ASN A 316 -2.02 -22.86 -6.56
C ASN A 316 -3.22 -22.03 -7.04
N ALA A 317 -2.98 -20.83 -7.57
CA ALA A 317 -4.03 -19.99 -8.16
C ALA A 317 -4.57 -20.58 -9.47
N GLU A 318 -3.74 -21.25 -10.26
CA GLU A 318 -4.14 -21.89 -11.53
C GLU A 318 -4.97 -23.16 -11.31
N ARG A 319 -4.69 -23.96 -10.28
CA ARG A 319 -5.44 -25.21 -9.98
C ARG A 319 -6.87 -25.00 -9.46
N VAL A 320 -7.20 -23.82 -8.96
CA VAL A 320 -8.57 -23.46 -8.53
C VAL A 320 -9.39 -22.84 -9.67
N ALA A 321 -8.72 -22.37 -10.72
CA ALA A 321 -9.34 -21.76 -11.90
C ALA A 321 -9.61 -22.76 -13.05
N ALA A 322 -9.13 -24.00 -12.94
CA ALA A 322 -9.34 -25.10 -13.90
C ALA A 322 -10.41 -26.09 -13.41
#